data_AF-A0A1I5BDZ2-F1
#
_entry.id   AF-A0A1I5BDZ2-F1
#
_cell.length_a   1.000
_cell.length_b   1.000
_cell.length_c   1.000
_cell.angle_alpha   90.00
_cell.angle_beta   90.00
_cell.angle_gamma   90.00
#
_symmetry.space_group_name_H-M   'P 1'
#
loop_
_entity.id
_entity.type
_entity.pdbx_description
1 polymer ?
#
loop_
_entity_poly.entity_id
_entity_poly.type
_entity_poly.pdbx_seq_one_letter_code
_entity_poly.pdbx_strand_id
1 'polypeptide(L)'
;MKIDRKFNTLSFNEYLNYIDNHKQYCDFNTLGLYRSIFENENTSLDEKIQIREFANKHFEKTFEFLQIKDPWTYIKVKTLGLELTNGDKDELWRQIRKNQELILKKKRIKHQNFGEYSKHNCGYETCPMNGIMIKQGSFMAEYEMCIGNINKYAQKQKSERRKSERKSEKSIIKNELDLE
;
A
#
# COMPACT_ATOMS: atom_id res chain seq x y z
N MET A 1 -3.27 27.83 11.18
CA MET A 1 -4.47 28.20 10.41
C MET A 1 -5.23 26.94 10.01
N LYS A 2 -6.47 27.07 9.53
CA LYS A 2 -7.25 25.99 8.92
C LYS A 2 -7.59 26.36 7.48
N ILE A 3 -7.71 25.36 6.61
CA ILE A 3 -8.11 25.54 5.20
C ILE A 3 -9.63 25.68 5.11
N ASP A 4 -10.37 24.87 5.90
CA ASP A 4 -11.84 24.83 5.97
C ASP A 4 -12.56 24.73 4.60
N ARG A 5 -11.87 24.14 3.61
CA ARG A 5 -12.38 23.92 2.25
C ARG A 5 -11.95 22.56 1.75
N LYS A 6 -12.78 21.95 0.91
CA LYS A 6 -12.44 20.68 0.25
C LYS A 6 -11.46 20.95 -0.88
N PHE A 7 -10.37 20.19 -0.96
CA PHE A 7 -9.35 20.37 -1.98
C PHE A 7 -9.90 20.26 -3.42
N ASN A 8 -10.94 19.44 -3.65
CA ASN A 8 -11.53 19.26 -4.98
C ASN A 8 -12.36 20.45 -5.48
N THR A 9 -12.50 21.50 -4.65
CA THR A 9 -13.16 22.77 -5.03
C THR A 9 -12.18 23.89 -5.30
N LEU A 10 -10.88 23.62 -5.20
CA LEU A 10 -9.83 24.61 -5.37
C LEU A 10 -9.52 24.85 -6.85
N SER A 11 -9.16 26.09 -7.15
CA SER A 11 -8.51 26.48 -8.40
C SER A 11 -7.04 26.05 -8.42
N PHE A 12 -6.44 26.07 -9.60
CA PHE A 12 -5.02 25.76 -9.80
C PHE A 12 -4.10 26.58 -8.87
N ASN A 13 -4.29 27.91 -8.81
CA ASN A 13 -3.46 28.79 -7.99
C ASN A 13 -3.64 28.53 -6.48
N GLU A 14 -4.85 28.18 -6.06
CA GLU A 14 -5.11 27.82 -4.66
C GLU A 14 -4.38 26.55 -4.28
N TYR A 15 -4.35 25.52 -5.15
CA TYR A 15 -3.56 24.31 -4.91
C TYR A 15 -2.09 24.64 -4.66
N LEU A 16 -1.47 25.43 -5.55
CA LEU A 16 -0.06 25.80 -5.42
C LEU A 16 0.19 26.53 -4.10
N ASN A 17 -0.66 27.50 -3.75
CA ASN A 17 -0.53 28.25 -2.51
C ASN A 17 -0.64 27.36 -1.26
N TYR A 18 -1.65 26.48 -1.21
CA TYR A 18 -1.82 25.57 -0.07
C TYR A 18 -0.70 24.53 0.05
N ILE A 19 -0.18 24.02 -1.08
CA ILE A 19 0.95 23.08 -1.08
C ILE A 19 2.22 23.77 -0.55
N ASP A 20 2.53 24.96 -1.06
CA ASP A 20 3.73 25.69 -0.66
C ASP A 20 3.68 26.07 0.84
N ASN A 21 2.50 26.51 1.29
CA ASN A 21 2.26 26.93 2.66
C ASN A 21 1.70 25.83 3.59
N HIS A 22 1.80 24.55 3.21
CA HIS A 22 1.15 23.42 3.91
C HIS A 22 1.40 23.39 5.43
N LYS A 23 2.60 23.78 5.89
CA LYS A 23 2.98 23.78 7.31
C LYS A 23 2.16 24.76 8.17
N GLN A 24 1.54 25.76 7.55
CA GLN A 24 0.73 26.76 8.25
C GLN A 24 -0.66 26.23 8.59
N TYR A 25 -1.08 25.12 7.97
CA TYR A 25 -2.42 24.56 8.07
C TYR A 25 -2.43 23.29 8.92
N CYS A 26 -3.16 23.30 10.03
CA CYS A 26 -3.23 22.14 10.92
C CYS A 26 -4.08 21.00 10.36
N ASP A 27 -5.00 21.30 9.44
CA ASP A 27 -5.91 20.38 8.78
C ASP A 27 -5.45 19.95 7.38
N PHE A 28 -4.20 20.26 7.00
CA PHE A 28 -3.66 19.86 5.70
C PHE A 28 -3.56 18.33 5.60
N ASN A 29 -4.31 17.74 4.67
CA ASN A 29 -4.33 16.30 4.43
C ASN A 29 -3.75 15.96 3.06
N THR A 30 -2.53 15.42 3.04
CA THR A 30 -1.83 14.99 1.82
C THR A 30 -2.57 13.91 1.04
N LEU A 31 -3.27 12.97 1.70
CA LEU A 31 -4.10 11.99 0.99
C LEU A 31 -5.29 12.67 0.31
N GLY A 32 -5.93 13.59 1.03
CA GLY A 32 -7.05 14.38 0.50
C GLY A 32 -6.62 15.21 -0.71
N LEU A 33 -5.42 15.81 -0.65
CA LEU A 33 -4.80 16.51 -1.76
C LEU A 33 -4.64 15.63 -2.99
N TYR A 34 -4.03 14.44 -2.87
CA TYR A 34 -3.83 13.58 -4.05
C TYR A 34 -5.14 13.04 -4.64
N ARG A 35 -6.12 12.70 -3.80
CA ARG A 35 -7.46 12.31 -4.26
C ARG A 35 -8.13 13.43 -5.05
N SER A 36 -8.05 14.65 -4.52
CA SER A 36 -8.72 15.78 -5.13
C SER A 36 -8.15 16.17 -6.49
N ILE A 37 -6.90 15.84 -6.81
CA ILE A 37 -6.31 16.13 -8.14
C ILE A 37 -7.13 15.46 -9.25
N PHE A 38 -7.54 14.20 -9.10
CA PHE A 38 -8.33 13.54 -10.14
C PHE A 38 -9.84 13.83 -10.00
N GLU A 39 -10.33 14.06 -8.77
CA GLU A 39 -11.75 14.35 -8.49
C GLU A 39 -12.18 15.79 -8.84
N ASN A 40 -11.25 16.73 -8.98
CA ASN A 40 -11.57 18.12 -9.25
C ASN A 40 -11.93 18.32 -10.73
N GLU A 41 -13.15 18.75 -11.00
CA GLU A 41 -13.66 19.02 -12.36
C GLU A 41 -13.33 20.43 -12.85
N ASN A 42 -12.94 21.35 -11.96
CA ASN A 42 -12.64 22.75 -12.28
C ASN A 42 -11.22 22.98 -12.81
N THR A 43 -10.36 21.95 -12.79
CA THR A 43 -8.97 22.02 -13.26
C THR A 43 -8.80 21.22 -14.55
N SER A 44 -8.08 21.80 -15.51
CA SER A 44 -7.72 21.12 -16.76
C SER A 44 -6.74 19.96 -16.52
N LEU A 45 -6.58 19.09 -17.51
CA LEU A 45 -5.64 17.96 -17.42
C LEU A 45 -4.19 18.44 -17.19
N ASP A 46 -3.78 19.50 -17.90
CA ASP A 46 -2.43 20.07 -17.78
C ASP A 46 -2.20 20.67 -16.39
N GLU A 47 -3.20 21.36 -15.85
CA GLU A 47 -3.16 21.89 -14.48
C GLU A 47 -3.05 20.76 -13.46
N LYS A 48 -3.79 19.66 -13.62
CA LYS A 48 -3.71 18.48 -12.74
C LYS A 48 -2.31 17.86 -12.75
N ILE A 49 -1.69 17.77 -13.93
CA ILE A 49 -0.31 17.29 -14.09
C ILE A 49 0.67 18.21 -13.36
N GLN A 50 0.54 19.52 -13.53
CA GLN A 50 1.39 20.50 -12.84
C GLN A 50 1.19 20.47 -11.32
N ILE A 51 -0.05 20.37 -10.83
CA ILE A 51 -0.33 20.23 -9.39
C ILE A 51 0.31 18.96 -8.84
N ARG A 52 0.21 17.83 -9.55
CA ARG A 52 0.86 16.57 -9.16
C ARG A 52 2.37 16.73 -9.04
N GLU A 53 3.01 17.31 -10.05
CA GLU A 53 4.47 17.51 -10.06
C GLU A 53 4.91 18.45 -8.93
N PHE A 54 4.16 19.52 -8.72
CA PHE A 54 4.40 20.44 -7.61
C PHE A 54 4.22 19.75 -6.25
N ALA A 55 3.13 19.02 -6.04
CA ALA A 55 2.88 18.26 -4.83
C ALA A 55 3.99 17.23 -4.56
N ASN A 56 4.49 16.53 -5.58
CA ASN A 56 5.55 15.55 -5.43
C ASN A 56 6.88 16.17 -4.98
N LYS A 57 7.20 17.41 -5.39
CA LYS A 57 8.39 18.11 -4.85
C LYS A 57 8.38 18.22 -3.32
N HIS A 58 7.19 18.31 -2.71
CA HIS A 58 7.05 18.41 -1.26
C HIS A 58 6.73 17.06 -0.58
N PHE A 59 5.96 16.19 -1.23
CA PHE A 59 5.31 15.04 -0.61
C PHE A 59 5.55 13.70 -1.31
N GLU A 60 6.59 13.59 -2.15
CA GLU A 60 6.92 12.36 -2.89
C GLU A 60 6.87 11.09 -2.02
N LYS A 61 7.52 11.10 -0.85
CA LYS A 61 7.51 9.94 0.06
C LYS A 61 6.10 9.55 0.52
N THR A 62 5.22 10.54 0.68
CA THR A 62 3.81 10.30 1.04
C THR A 62 3.05 9.76 -0.15
N PHE A 63 3.31 10.28 -1.35
CA PHE A 63 2.75 9.79 -2.61
C PHE A 63 3.13 8.32 -2.86
N GLU A 64 4.41 7.97 -2.72
CA GLU A 64 4.87 6.58 -2.86
C GLU A 64 4.17 5.64 -1.86
N PHE A 65 3.90 6.13 -0.64
CA PHE A 65 3.21 5.36 0.40
C PHE A 65 1.72 5.13 0.08
N LEU A 66 1.13 5.90 -0.84
CA LEU A 66 -0.23 5.64 -1.31
C LEU A 66 -0.36 4.28 -1.97
N GLN A 67 0.72 3.72 -2.54
CA GLN A 67 0.69 2.35 -3.04
C GLN A 67 0.13 1.37 -2.01
N ILE A 68 0.43 1.54 -0.72
CA ILE A 68 -0.14 0.71 0.35
C ILE A 68 -1.49 1.24 0.82
N LYS A 69 -1.60 2.55 1.04
CA LYS A 69 -2.76 3.15 1.71
C LYS A 69 -4.00 3.26 0.83
N ASP A 70 -3.80 3.65 -0.43
CA ASP A 70 -4.82 3.87 -1.44
C ASP A 70 -4.20 3.73 -2.85
N PRO A 71 -4.05 2.48 -3.32
CA PRO A 71 -3.41 2.18 -4.60
C PRO A 71 -4.17 2.74 -5.79
N TRP A 72 -5.50 2.83 -5.71
CA TRP A 72 -6.32 3.39 -6.79
C TRP A 72 -6.00 4.86 -7.02
N THR A 73 -5.92 5.65 -5.95
CA THR A 73 -5.49 7.05 -6.04
C THR A 73 -4.07 7.15 -6.57
N TYR A 74 -3.16 6.28 -6.09
CA TYR A 74 -1.79 6.26 -6.61
C TYR A 74 -1.74 6.05 -8.12
N ILE A 75 -2.49 5.06 -8.64
CA ILE A 75 -2.56 4.77 -10.08
C ILE A 75 -3.12 5.97 -10.83
N LYS A 76 -4.32 6.42 -10.45
CA LYS A 76 -5.02 7.51 -11.15
C LYS A 76 -4.14 8.75 -11.28
N VAL A 77 -3.47 9.15 -10.20
CA VAL A 77 -2.59 10.32 -10.18
C VAL A 77 -1.29 10.07 -10.95
N LYS A 78 -0.68 8.89 -10.79
CA LYS A 78 0.55 8.53 -11.51
C LYS A 78 0.35 8.53 -13.02
N THR A 79 -0.81 8.09 -13.47
CA THR A 79 -1.12 7.89 -14.88
C THR A 79 -1.96 9.02 -15.48
N LEU A 80 -2.05 10.17 -14.79
CA LEU A 80 -2.69 11.38 -15.33
C LEU A 80 -2.09 11.73 -16.70
N GLY A 81 -2.95 11.86 -17.70
CA GLY A 81 -2.58 12.21 -19.07
C GLY A 81 -2.00 11.07 -19.89
N LEU A 82 -2.01 9.83 -19.39
CA LEU A 82 -1.56 8.66 -20.12
C LEU A 82 -2.75 7.80 -20.54
N GLU A 83 -2.79 7.43 -21.81
CA GLU A 83 -3.66 6.35 -22.28
C GLU A 83 -2.99 5.01 -22.00
N LEU A 84 -3.63 4.16 -21.21
CA LEU A 84 -3.09 2.85 -20.82
C LEU A 84 -3.86 1.73 -21.49
N THR A 85 -3.13 0.82 -22.13
CA THR A 85 -3.68 -0.46 -22.55
C THR A 85 -3.98 -1.34 -21.34
N ASN A 86 -4.75 -2.41 -21.53
CA ASN A 86 -5.00 -3.37 -20.45
C ASN A 86 -3.69 -4.05 -19.99
N GLY A 87 -2.75 -4.30 -20.91
CA GLY A 87 -1.43 -4.85 -20.56
C GLY A 87 -0.61 -3.91 -19.68
N ASP A 88 -0.66 -2.60 -19.96
CA ASP A 88 0.04 -1.60 -19.13
C ASP A 88 -0.55 -1.53 -17.72
N LYS A 89 -1.89 -1.61 -17.61
CA LYS A 89 -2.58 -1.65 -16.30
C LYS A 89 -2.14 -2.87 -15.50
N ASP A 90 -2.04 -4.04 -16.13
CA ASP A 90 -1.64 -5.28 -15.47
C ASP A 90 -0.18 -5.26 -15.00
N GLU A 91 0.73 -4.74 -15.82
CA GLU A 91 2.13 -4.51 -15.43
C GLU A 91 2.22 -3.51 -14.27
N LEU A 92 1.48 -2.41 -14.33
CA LEU A 92 1.50 -1.38 -13.30
C LEU A 92 0.97 -1.91 -11.96
N TRP A 93 -0.07 -2.73 -11.99
CA TRP A 93 -0.55 -3.45 -10.80
C TRP A 93 0.47 -4.47 -10.27
N ARG A 94 1.19 -5.18 -11.14
CA ARG A 94 2.29 -6.07 -10.72
C ARG A 94 3.41 -5.30 -10.03
N GLN A 95 3.77 -4.12 -10.54
CA GLN A 95 4.77 -3.25 -9.93
C GLN A 95 4.32 -2.71 -8.57
N ILE A 96 3.07 -2.29 -8.46
CA ILE A 96 2.48 -1.84 -7.18
C ILE A 96 2.58 -2.94 -6.13
N ARG A 97 2.21 -4.18 -6.47
CA ARG A 97 2.33 -5.33 -5.56
C ARG A 97 3.76 -5.54 -5.08
N LYS A 98 4.74 -5.53 -6.00
CA LYS A 98 6.17 -5.64 -5.63
C LYS A 98 6.61 -4.50 -4.71
N ASN A 99 6.21 -3.27 -5.01
CA ASN A 99 6.58 -2.10 -4.20
C ASN A 99 5.92 -2.11 -2.82
N GLN A 100 4.66 -2.54 -2.71
CA GLN A 100 3.97 -2.72 -1.45
C GLN A 100 4.75 -3.68 -0.54
N GLU A 101 5.18 -4.84 -1.06
CA GLU A 101 6.00 -5.80 -0.32
C GLU A 101 7.31 -5.17 0.18
N LEU A 102 8.02 -4.46 -0.71
CA LEU A 102 9.27 -3.79 -0.37
C LEU A 102 9.09 -2.73 0.72
N ILE A 103 8.05 -1.89 0.61
CA ILE A 103 7.76 -0.84 1.58
C ILE A 103 7.35 -1.45 2.93
N LEU A 104 6.49 -2.46 2.95
CA LEU A 104 6.08 -3.16 4.17
C LEU A 104 7.29 -3.80 4.87
N LYS A 105 8.16 -4.49 4.12
CA LYS A 105 9.39 -5.09 4.64
C LYS A 105 10.33 -4.03 5.22
N LYS A 106 10.55 -2.92 4.49
CA LYS A 106 11.39 -1.79 4.94
C LYS A 106 10.85 -1.16 6.22
N LYS A 107 9.54 -1.01 6.33
CA LYS A 107 8.85 -0.44 7.51
C LYS A 107 8.65 -1.45 8.64
N ARG A 108 9.02 -2.73 8.44
CA ARG A 108 8.81 -3.84 9.38
C ARG A 108 7.34 -4.03 9.80
N ILE A 109 6.41 -3.65 8.92
CA ILE A 109 4.97 -3.83 9.14
C ILE A 109 4.63 -5.28 8.79
N LYS A 110 4.05 -5.99 9.76
CA LYS A 110 3.76 -7.44 9.62
C LYS A 110 2.35 -7.74 9.11
N HIS A 111 1.39 -6.81 9.28
CA HIS A 111 0.04 -6.94 8.76
C HIS A 111 -0.04 -6.26 7.39
N GLN A 112 -0.71 -6.91 6.44
CA GLN A 112 -0.65 -6.53 5.02
C GLN A 112 -1.88 -5.78 4.56
N ASN A 113 -2.98 -5.88 5.30
CA ASN A 113 -4.10 -4.98 5.14
C ASN A 113 -3.77 -3.66 5.81
N PHE A 114 -3.84 -2.60 5.01
CA PHE A 114 -3.68 -1.23 5.44
C PHE A 114 -4.54 -0.34 4.55
N GLY A 115 -5.13 0.72 5.12
CA GLY A 115 -5.96 1.65 4.36
C GLY A 115 -7.13 0.97 3.65
N GLU A 116 -7.24 1.16 2.34
CA GLU A 116 -8.36 0.65 1.51
C GLU A 116 -8.47 -0.88 1.56
N TYR A 117 -7.34 -1.60 1.66
CA TYR A 117 -7.32 -3.06 1.76
C TYR A 117 -7.74 -3.60 3.12
N SER A 118 -8.03 -2.73 4.09
CA SER A 118 -8.62 -3.17 5.36
C SER A 118 -10.14 -3.11 5.34
N LYS A 119 -10.73 -2.70 4.21
CA LYS A 119 -12.16 -2.52 4.03
C LYS A 119 -12.68 -3.39 2.90
N HIS A 120 -13.90 -3.87 3.03
CA HIS A 120 -14.58 -4.54 1.95
C HIS A 120 -15.02 -3.52 0.91
N ASN A 121 -14.56 -3.71 -0.32
CA ASN A 121 -14.92 -2.88 -1.47
C ASN A 121 -14.98 -3.78 -2.70
N CYS A 122 -16.10 -4.49 -2.85
CA CYS A 122 -16.29 -5.46 -3.93
C CYS A 122 -16.71 -4.83 -5.27
N GLY A 123 -16.79 -3.49 -5.34
CA GLY A 123 -17.11 -2.75 -6.56
C GLY A 123 -18.61 -2.69 -6.92
N TYR A 124 -19.48 -3.36 -6.17
CA TYR A 124 -20.94 -3.27 -6.33
C TYR A 124 -21.49 -2.14 -5.46
N GLU A 125 -22.10 -1.11 -6.06
CA GLU A 125 -22.62 0.07 -5.35
C GLU A 125 -23.65 -0.27 -4.25
N THR A 126 -24.43 -1.32 -4.45
CA THR A 126 -25.48 -1.76 -3.53
C THR A 126 -25.01 -2.77 -2.48
N CYS A 127 -23.70 -3.08 -2.42
CA CYS A 127 -23.21 -4.03 -1.43
C CYS A 127 -23.32 -3.44 -0.02
N PRO A 128 -24.09 -4.07 0.89
CA PRO A 128 -24.23 -3.60 2.28
C PRO A 128 -22.94 -3.74 3.08
N MET A 129 -21.97 -4.51 2.56
CA MET A 129 -20.68 -4.72 3.20
C MET A 129 -19.63 -3.68 2.80
N ASN A 130 -19.90 -2.81 1.82
CA ASN A 130 -18.92 -1.82 1.39
C ASN A 130 -18.51 -0.88 2.54
N GLY A 131 -17.21 -0.65 2.69
CA GLY A 131 -16.63 0.20 3.73
C GLY A 131 -16.48 -0.47 5.11
N ILE A 132 -16.99 -1.70 5.30
CA ILE A 132 -16.81 -2.46 6.54
C ILE A 132 -15.38 -2.95 6.66
N MET A 133 -14.80 -2.85 7.85
CA MET A 133 -13.46 -3.35 8.12
C MET A 133 -13.41 -4.88 8.06
N ILE A 134 -12.55 -5.43 7.22
CA ILE A 134 -12.41 -6.88 7.07
C ILE A 134 -11.49 -7.43 8.17
N LYS A 135 -11.96 -8.49 8.82
CA LYS A 135 -11.17 -9.27 9.78
C LYS A 135 -10.32 -10.30 9.04
N GLN A 136 -9.02 -10.27 9.30
CA GLN A 136 -8.04 -11.25 8.81
C GLN A 136 -8.47 -12.70 9.12
N GLY A 137 -8.44 -13.57 8.10
CA GLY A 137 -8.84 -14.98 8.19
C GLY A 137 -10.35 -15.24 8.22
N SER A 138 -11.17 -14.21 7.98
CA SER A 138 -12.60 -14.39 7.71
C SER A 138 -12.84 -14.69 6.23
N PHE A 139 -14.01 -15.25 5.93
CA PHE A 139 -14.48 -15.45 4.54
C PHE A 139 -14.45 -14.17 3.69
N MET A 140 -14.61 -13.00 4.32
CA MET A 140 -14.59 -11.70 3.63
C MET A 140 -13.17 -11.24 3.23
N ALA A 141 -12.12 -11.91 3.69
CA ALA A 141 -10.73 -11.60 3.38
C ALA A 141 -10.25 -12.14 2.02
N GLU A 142 -11.10 -12.87 1.30
CA GLU A 142 -10.70 -13.61 0.09
C GLU A 142 -10.31 -12.71 -1.12
N TYR A 143 -10.53 -11.39 -1.04
CA TYR A 143 -10.18 -10.42 -2.09
C TYR A 143 -9.13 -9.36 -1.68
N GLU A 144 -8.40 -9.60 -0.60
CA GLU A 144 -7.42 -8.64 -0.06
C GLU A 144 -5.99 -8.95 -0.54
N MET A 145 -5.06 -8.00 -0.36
CA MET A 145 -3.63 -8.25 -0.56
C MET A 145 -3.12 -9.32 0.42
N CYS A 146 -3.26 -10.58 0.03
CA CYS A 146 -2.63 -11.70 0.70
C CYS A 146 -1.23 -11.87 0.14
N ILE A 147 -0.18 -11.39 0.82
CA ILE A 147 1.16 -11.93 0.59
C ILE A 147 1.09 -13.35 1.15
N GLY A 148 1.20 -14.31 0.24
CA GLY A 148 0.85 -15.70 0.40
C GLY A 148 1.12 -16.26 1.78
N ASN A 149 0.17 -17.07 2.26
CA ASN A 149 0.26 -17.92 3.45
C ASN A 149 1.73 -18.19 3.79
N ILE A 150 2.28 -17.42 4.75
CA ILE A 150 3.60 -17.74 5.30
C ILE A 150 3.45 -19.18 5.75
N ASN A 151 4.17 -20.09 5.09
CA ASN A 151 4.00 -21.51 5.33
C ASN A 151 4.30 -21.75 6.81
N LYS A 152 3.25 -21.91 7.63
CA LYS A 152 3.36 -22.11 9.08
C LYS A 152 4.20 -23.35 9.37
N TYR A 153 4.23 -24.29 8.42
CA TYR A 153 5.05 -25.50 8.50
C TYR A 153 6.52 -25.26 8.16
N ALA A 154 6.91 -24.18 7.46
CA ALA A 154 8.32 -23.93 7.17
C ALA A 154 9.14 -23.70 8.45
N GLN A 155 8.57 -23.02 9.45
CA GLN A 155 9.21 -22.85 10.76
C GLN A 155 9.24 -24.17 11.54
N LYS A 156 8.16 -24.97 11.47
CA LYS A 156 8.08 -26.30 12.08
C LYS A 156 9.11 -27.27 11.49
N GLN A 157 9.18 -27.37 10.16
CA GLN A 157 10.12 -28.19 9.41
C GLN A 157 11.58 -27.81 9.71
N LYS A 158 11.90 -26.51 9.77
CA LYS A 158 13.25 -26.07 10.20
C LYS A 158 13.58 -26.50 11.64
N SER A 159 12.60 -26.46 12.54
CA SER A 159 12.78 -26.91 13.93
C SER A 159 12.96 -28.41 14.02
N GLU A 160 12.15 -29.19 13.30
CA GLU A 160 12.22 -30.66 13.23
C GLU A 160 13.56 -31.12 12.64
N ARG A 161 14.01 -30.49 11.55
CA ARG A 161 15.32 -30.77 10.94
C ARG A 161 16.46 -30.54 11.93
N ARG A 162 16.50 -29.39 12.62
CA ARG A 162 17.52 -29.11 13.65
C ARG A 162 17.46 -30.06 14.85
N LYS A 163 16.29 -30.61 15.18
CA LYS A 163 16.16 -31.64 16.24
C LYS A 163 16.70 -32.98 15.76
N SER A 164 16.45 -33.33 14.50
CA SER A 164 17.00 -34.54 13.88
C SER A 164 18.52 -34.47 13.79
N GLU A 165 19.08 -33.37 13.28
CA GLU A 165 20.52 -33.14 13.16
C GLU A 165 21.24 -33.27 14.52
N ARG A 166 20.67 -32.67 15.58
CA ARG A 166 21.21 -32.80 16.95
C ARG A 166 21.14 -34.23 17.50
N LYS A 167 20.14 -35.02 17.11
CA LYS A 167 20.04 -36.42 17.53
C LYS A 167 21.06 -37.29 16.79
N SER A 168 21.26 -37.05 15.49
CA SER A 168 22.27 -37.78 14.72
C SER A 168 23.68 -37.46 15.20
N GLU A 169 24.02 -36.19 15.46
CA GLU A 169 25.33 -35.81 16.02
C GLU A 169 25.61 -36.50 17.36
N LYS A 170 24.64 -36.48 18.28
CA LYS A 170 24.77 -37.20 19.55
C LYS A 170 24.93 -38.71 19.38
N SER A 171 24.27 -39.29 18.39
CA SER A 171 24.39 -40.73 18.10
C SER A 171 25.76 -41.06 17.54
N ILE A 172 26.33 -40.20 16.69
CA ILE A 172 27.68 -40.38 16.13
C ILE A 172 28.72 -40.27 17.24
N ILE A 173 28.67 -39.21 18.06
CA ILE A 173 29.58 -39.02 19.20
C ILE A 173 29.51 -40.19 20.19
N LYS A 174 28.29 -40.70 20.47
CA LYS A 174 28.12 -41.83 21.37
C LYS A 174 28.73 -43.12 20.78
N ASN A 175 28.49 -43.39 19.50
CA ASN A 175 29.07 -44.56 18.84
C ASN A 175 30.60 -44.48 18.74
N GLU A 176 31.17 -43.28 18.56
CA GLU A 176 32.63 -43.09 18.56
C GLU A 176 33.25 -43.26 19.96
N LEU A 177 32.58 -42.78 21.01
CA LEU A 177 33.01 -42.99 22.41
C LEU A 177 32.82 -44.43 22.91
N ASP A 178 31.84 -45.17 22.38
CA ASP A 178 31.60 -46.59 22.72
C ASP A 178 32.56 -47.53 21.95
N LEU A 179 33.38 -47.01 21.02
CA LEU A 179 34.38 -47.75 20.23
C LEU A 179 35.83 -47.54 20.73
N GLU A 180 36.05 -46.70 21.74
CA GLU A 180 37.30 -46.60 22.53
C GLU A 180 37.25 -47.49 23.78
#